data_AF-A0A2A4RIB8-F1
#
_entry.id   AF-A0A2A4RIB8-F1
#
_cell.length_a   1.000
_cell.length_b   1.000
_cell.length_c   1.000
_cell.angle_alpha   90.00
_cell.angle_beta   90.00
_cell.angle_gamma   90.00
#
_symmetry.space_group_name_H-M   'P 1'
#
loop_
_entity.id
_entity.type
_entity.pdbx_description
1 polymer ?
#
loop_
_entity_poly.entity_id
_entity_poly.type
_entity_poly.pdbx_seq_one_letter_code
_entity_poly.pdbx_strand_id
1 'polypeptide(L)'
;MSNQYKTVLVLVFGIFVGVSVSLTSSVMADKKAEESVGLPLNELRNFSDIFARIKTDYVEEVDDKTLLEHAIRGMLSGLDPHSTYLNPEEYQELKIGTTGKFGGLGIQVGMEDGFVKVIS
;
A
#
# COMPACT_ATOMS: atom_id res chain seq x y z
N MET A 1 -50.59 26.82 42.63
CA MET A 1 -49.11 26.73 42.48
C MET A 1 -48.61 25.47 41.76
N SER A 2 -49.41 24.42 41.55
CA SER A 2 -48.95 23.16 40.94
C SER A 2 -48.70 23.18 39.42
N ASN A 3 -49.31 24.11 38.68
CA ASN A 3 -49.19 24.12 37.22
C ASN A 3 -47.87 24.74 36.72
N GLN A 4 -47.29 25.69 37.48
CA GLN A 4 -46.02 26.31 37.11
C GLN A 4 -44.84 25.33 37.23
N TYR A 5 -44.85 24.43 38.21
CA TYR A 5 -43.84 23.37 38.32
C TYR A 5 -43.90 22.37 37.16
N LYS A 6 -45.10 22.05 36.68
CA LYS A 6 -45.26 21.17 35.50
C LYS A 6 -44.68 21.81 34.24
N THR A 7 -44.94 23.11 34.04
CA THR A 7 -44.39 23.84 32.89
C THR A 7 -42.86 23.95 32.94
N VAL A 8 -42.30 24.22 34.12
CA VAL A 8 -40.83 24.27 34.31
C VAL A 8 -40.20 22.90 34.07
N LEU A 9 -40.83 21.81 34.53
CA LEU A 9 -40.33 20.45 34.34
C LEU A 9 -40.32 20.05 32.85
N VAL A 10 -41.38 20.39 32.11
CA VAL A 10 -41.47 20.13 30.66
C VAL A 10 -40.41 20.92 29.88
N LEU A 11 -40.14 22.17 30.27
CA LEU A 11 -39.09 22.99 29.63
C LEU A 11 -37.68 22.43 29.87
N VAL A 12 -37.36 22.03 31.10
CA VAL A 12 -36.05 21.43 31.43
C VAL A 12 -35.85 20.11 30.70
N PHE A 13 -36.89 19.28 30.63
CA PHE A 13 -36.83 18.02 29.89
C PHE A 13 -36.63 18.25 28.38
N GLY A 14 -37.33 19.23 27.80
CA GLY A 14 -37.16 19.60 26.39
C GLY A 14 -35.75 20.08 26.06
N ILE A 15 -35.16 20.91 26.93
CA ILE A 15 -33.77 21.37 26.78
C ILE A 15 -32.79 20.19 26.89
N PHE A 16 -33.01 19.29 27.85
CA PHE A 16 -32.15 18.12 28.05
C PHE A 16 -32.17 17.17 26.84
N VAL A 17 -33.35 16.93 26.27
CA VAL A 17 -33.50 16.12 25.05
C VAL A 17 -32.86 16.84 23.84
N GLY A 18 -33.09 18.15 23.69
CA GLY A 18 -32.51 18.93 22.60
C GLY A 18 -30.97 18.94 22.60
N VAL A 19 -30.35 19.11 23.77
CA VAL A 19 -28.89 19.05 23.94
C VAL A 19 -28.36 17.65 23.65
N SER A 20 -29.04 16.60 24.13
CA SER A 20 -28.65 15.21 23.88
C SER A 20 -28.68 14.85 22.39
N VAL A 21 -29.74 15.23 21.67
CA VAL A 21 -29.85 15.00 20.22
C VAL A 21 -28.79 15.80 19.45
N SER A 22 -28.51 17.02 19.86
CA SER A 22 -27.50 17.89 19.20
C SER A 22 -26.10 17.30 19.30
N LEU A 23 -25.74 16.72 20.46
CA LEU A 23 -24.45 16.05 20.66
C LEU A 23 -24.33 14.76 19.83
N THR A 24 -25.40 13.96 19.70
CA THR A 24 -25.38 12.74 18.88
C THR A 24 -25.29 13.01 17.39
N SER A 25 -25.81 14.16 16.93
CA SER A 25 -25.80 14.56 15.52
C SER A 25 -24.38 14.84 15.02
N SER A 26 -23.55 15.51 15.84
CA SER A 26 -22.15 15.79 15.50
C SER A 26 -21.30 14.53 15.40
N VAL A 27 -21.61 13.46 16.15
CA VAL A 27 -20.88 12.18 16.05
C VAL A 27 -21.23 11.41 14.77
N MET A 28 -22.42 11.64 14.21
CA MET A 28 -22.87 10.98 12.97
C MET A 28 -22.50 11.74 11.69
N ALA A 29 -22.16 13.02 11.78
CA ALA A 29 -21.90 13.88 10.62
C ALA A 29 -20.54 13.62 9.95
N ASP A 30 -19.57 13.06 10.66
CA ASP A 30 -18.23 12.77 10.12
C ASP A 30 -18.17 11.49 9.26
N LYS A 31 -19.27 10.72 9.15
CA LYS A 31 -19.28 9.47 8.38
C LYS A 31 -19.69 9.66 6.91
N LYS A 32 -19.81 10.90 6.44
CA LYS A 32 -20.40 11.21 5.13
C LYS A 32 -19.64 12.29 4.35
N ALA A 33 -18.31 12.25 4.37
CA ALA A 33 -17.49 13.07 3.46
C ALA A 33 -16.06 12.52 3.34
N GLU A 34 -15.91 11.23 3.04
CA GLU A 34 -14.71 10.75 2.37
C GLU A 34 -15.15 9.79 1.27
N GLU A 35 -15.19 10.27 0.02
CA GLU A 35 -14.77 9.44 -1.11
C GLU A 35 -13.26 9.17 -0.95
N SER A 36 -12.87 8.51 0.13
CA SER A 36 -11.56 7.90 0.21
C SER A 36 -11.64 6.66 -0.67
N VAL A 37 -10.60 6.46 -1.47
CA VAL A 37 -10.27 5.14 -2.01
C VAL A 37 -10.04 4.24 -0.80
N GLY A 38 -11.13 3.74 -0.22
CA GLY A 38 -11.11 2.91 0.96
C GLY A 38 -10.38 1.63 0.61
N LEU A 39 -9.38 1.27 1.41
CA LEU A 39 -8.67 0.03 1.18
C LEU A 39 -9.68 -1.13 1.17
N PRO A 40 -9.60 -2.05 0.19
CA PRO A 40 -10.49 -3.20 0.10
C PRO A 40 -10.11 -4.22 1.18
N LEU A 41 -10.57 -4.00 2.42
CA LEU A 41 -10.10 -4.72 3.60
C LEU A 41 -10.38 -6.23 3.53
N ASN A 42 -11.48 -6.64 2.88
CA ASN A 42 -11.80 -8.05 2.74
C ASN A 42 -10.84 -8.75 1.77
N GLU A 43 -10.51 -8.09 0.67
CA GLU A 43 -9.60 -8.57 -0.37
C GLU A 43 -8.17 -8.64 0.17
N LEU A 44 -7.75 -7.65 0.95
CA LEU A 44 -6.44 -7.66 1.62
C LEU A 44 -6.33 -8.79 2.66
N ARG A 45 -7.42 -9.09 3.38
CA ARG A 45 -7.47 -10.24 4.30
C ARG A 45 -7.35 -11.55 3.54
N ASN A 46 -8.12 -11.72 2.46
CA ASN A 46 -8.03 -12.90 1.61
C ASN A 46 -6.62 -13.09 1.03
N PHE A 47 -5.98 -12.01 0.58
CA PHE A 47 -4.60 -12.03 0.12
C PHE A 47 -3.64 -12.49 1.22
N SER A 48 -3.77 -11.95 2.43
CA SER A 48 -2.97 -12.35 3.60
C SER A 48 -3.17 -13.83 3.96
N ASP A 49 -4.41 -14.33 3.89
CA ASP A 49 -4.72 -15.73 4.18
C ASP A 49 -4.06 -16.67 3.15
N ILE A 50 -4.11 -16.31 1.87
CA ILE A 50 -3.45 -17.07 0.80
C ILE A 50 -1.93 -17.04 0.98
N PHE A 51 -1.35 -15.88 1.30
CA PHE A 51 0.08 -15.73 1.55
C PHE A 51 0.53 -16.64 2.71
N ALA A 52 -0.20 -16.64 3.83
CA ALA A 52 0.09 -17.48 4.98
C ALA A 52 -0.05 -18.98 4.65
N ARG A 53 -1.03 -19.35 3.81
CA ARG A 53 -1.23 -20.72 3.35
C ARG A 53 -0.05 -21.20 2.51
N ILE A 54 0.45 -20.37 1.59
CA ILE A 54 1.65 -20.70 0.79
C ILE A 54 2.84 -20.95 1.71
N LYS A 55 3.07 -20.07 2.70
CA LYS A 55 4.19 -20.22 3.64
C LYS A 55 4.13 -21.51 4.48
N THR A 56 2.94 -22.00 4.80
CA THR A 56 2.76 -23.14 5.72
C THR A 56 2.67 -24.48 4.99
N ASP A 57 2.03 -24.49 3.81
CA ASP A 57 1.67 -25.73 3.12
C ASP A 57 2.52 -26.02 1.87
N TYR A 58 3.34 -25.06 1.42
CA TYR A 58 4.21 -25.28 0.27
C TYR A 58 5.39 -26.20 0.61
N VAL A 59 5.80 -27.00 -0.37
CA VAL A 59 6.81 -28.06 -0.19
C VAL A 59 8.21 -27.54 0.12
N GLU A 60 8.51 -26.31 -0.29
CA GLU A 60 9.81 -25.67 -0.12
C GLU A 60 9.67 -24.37 0.67
N GLU A 61 10.68 -24.02 1.46
CA GLU A 61 10.71 -22.72 2.12
C GLU A 61 11.01 -21.62 1.09
N VAL A 62 10.10 -20.65 1.00
CA VAL A 62 10.25 -19.46 0.16
C VAL A 62 10.37 -18.23 1.05
N ASP A 63 11.30 -17.34 0.70
CA ASP A 63 11.50 -16.07 1.40
C ASP A 63 10.31 -15.11 1.21
N ASP A 64 9.98 -14.36 2.27
CA ASP A 64 8.82 -13.46 2.28
C ASP A 64 8.98 -12.31 1.26
N LYS A 65 10.20 -11.80 1.11
CA LYS A 65 10.50 -10.72 0.16
C LYS A 65 10.28 -11.22 -1.27
N THR A 66 10.79 -12.42 -1.59
CA THR A 66 10.60 -13.02 -2.92
C THR A 66 9.13 -13.23 -3.25
N LEU A 67 8.34 -13.74 -2.31
CA LEU A 67 6.92 -13.99 -2.54
C LEU A 67 6.13 -12.68 -2.75
N LEU A 68 6.46 -11.62 -1.99
CA LEU A 68 5.87 -10.29 -2.17
C LEU A 68 6.30 -9.64 -3.49
N GLU A 69 7.57 -9.74 -3.88
CA GLU A 69 8.05 -9.25 -5.17
C GLU A 69 7.31 -9.93 -6.34
N HIS A 70 7.10 -11.24 -6.25
CA HIS A 70 6.32 -11.99 -7.23
C HIS A 70 4.86 -11.53 -7.28
N ALA A 71 4.23 -11.28 -6.12
CA ALA A 71 2.87 -10.77 -6.05
C ALA A 71 2.76 -9.38 -6.73
N ILE A 72 3.71 -8.47 -6.45
CA ILE A 72 3.74 -7.14 -7.06
C ILE A 72 3.92 -7.23 -8.58
N ARG A 73 4.88 -8.05 -9.04
CA ARG A 73 5.11 -8.27 -10.48
C ARG A 73 3.87 -8.85 -11.16
N GLY A 74 3.18 -9.79 -10.52
CA GLY A 74 1.92 -10.36 -11.00
C GLY A 74 0.83 -9.30 -11.14
N MET A 75 0.65 -8.42 -10.14
CA MET A 75 -0.32 -7.34 -10.19
C MET A 75 -0.03 -6.36 -11.35
N LEU A 76 1.23 -5.97 -11.55
CA LEU A 76 1.61 -5.04 -12.62
C LEU A 76 1.50 -5.66 -14.02
N SER A 77 1.78 -6.95 -14.15
CA SER A 77 1.65 -7.66 -15.44
C SER A 77 0.21 -7.63 -16.00
N GLY A 78 -0.78 -7.55 -15.12
CA GLY A 78 -2.20 -7.44 -15.50
C GLY A 78 -2.68 -6.00 -15.70
N LEU A 79 -1.88 -4.99 -15.35
CA LEU A 79 -2.27 -3.58 -15.45
C LEU A 79 -2.02 -3.03 -16.85
N ASP A 80 -0.78 -3.08 -17.32
CA ASP A 80 -0.40 -2.66 -18.67
C ASP A 80 0.98 -3.24 -19.09
N PRO A 81 1.33 -3.26 -20.40
CA PRO A 81 2.58 -3.83 -20.91
C PRO A 81 3.87 -3.07 -20.57
N HIS A 82 3.77 -1.87 -20.02
CA HIS A 82 4.90 -0.98 -19.69
C HIS A 82 5.11 -0.82 -18.18
N SER A 83 4.17 -1.30 -17.36
CA SER A 83 4.25 -1.33 -15.92
C SER A 83 5.07 -2.53 -15.46
N THR A 84 6.23 -2.26 -14.85
CA THR A 84 7.08 -3.29 -14.25
C THR A 84 7.60 -2.84 -12.89
N TYR A 85 7.82 -3.80 -12.00
CA TYR A 85 8.44 -3.58 -10.70
C TYR A 85 9.93 -3.90 -10.78
N LEU A 86 10.76 -2.93 -10.39
CA LEU A 86 12.21 -3.09 -10.30
C LEU A 86 12.59 -3.24 -8.82
N ASN A 87 13.29 -4.32 -8.51
CA ASN A 87 13.96 -4.44 -7.23
C ASN A 87 15.15 -3.47 -7.16
N PRO A 88 15.76 -3.25 -5.98
CA PRO A 88 16.85 -2.30 -5.83
C PRO A 88 18.02 -2.54 -6.78
N GLU A 89 18.38 -3.79 -7.03
CA GLU A 89 19.47 -4.21 -7.90
C GLU A 89 19.17 -3.87 -9.37
N GLU A 90 17.99 -4.26 -9.87
CA GLU A 90 17.50 -3.96 -11.22
C GLU A 90 17.40 -2.45 -11.46
N TYR A 91 16.97 -1.70 -10.45
CA TYR A 91 16.92 -0.24 -10.53
C TYR A 91 18.32 0.37 -10.63
N GLN A 92 19.31 -0.15 -9.90
CA GLN A 92 20.69 0.31 -10.06
C GLN A 92 21.23 0.00 -11.45
N GLU A 93 20.98 -1.19 -11.98
CA GLU A 93 21.41 -1.56 -13.33
C GLU A 93 20.78 -0.66 -14.40
N LEU A 94 19.48 -0.42 -14.30
CA LEU A 94 18.77 0.53 -15.18
C LEU A 94 19.39 1.93 -15.10
N LYS A 95 19.72 2.38 -13.89
CA LYS A 95 20.36 3.69 -13.66
C LYS A 95 21.76 3.74 -14.24
N ILE A 96 22.56 2.68 -14.12
CA ILE A 96 23.89 2.58 -14.72
C ILE A 96 23.78 2.67 -16.24
N GLY A 97 22.88 1.88 -16.85
CA GLY A 97 22.63 1.89 -18.29
C GLY A 97 22.14 3.25 -18.80
N THR A 98 21.26 3.92 -18.06
CA THR A 98 20.72 5.24 -18.44
C THR A 98 21.73 6.37 -18.27
N THR A 99 22.52 6.34 -17.18
CA THR A 99 23.51 7.39 -16.92
C THR A 99 24.80 7.21 -17.70
N GLY A 100 25.03 6.02 -18.28
CA GLY A 100 26.28 5.67 -18.96
C GLY A 100 27.49 5.63 -18.03
N LYS A 101 27.27 5.76 -16.70
CA LYS A 101 28.32 5.72 -15.69
C LYS A 101 28.50 4.27 -15.24
N PHE A 102 29.10 3.47 -16.12
CA PHE A 102 29.60 2.17 -15.73
C PHE A 102 30.71 2.39 -14.70
N GLY A 103 30.49 1.97 -13.46
CA GLY A 103 31.50 1.99 -12.40
C GLY A 103 32.59 0.95 -12.70
N GLY A 104 33.34 1.18 -13.77
CA GLY A 104 34.47 0.38 -14.20
C GLY A 104 35.77 1.10 -13.89
N LEU A 105 36.86 0.33 -13.80
CA LEU A 105 38.23 0.82 -13.63
C LEU A 105 38.73 1.69 -14.81
N GLY A 106 37.91 1.93 -15.84
CA GLY A 106 38.30 2.52 -17.11
C GLY A 106 38.83 1.50 -18.13
N ILE A 107 38.77 0.20 -17.80
CA ILE A 107 39.38 -0.87 -18.57
C ILE A 107 38.55 -1.21 -19.82
N GLN A 108 39.06 -0.86 -21.00
CA GLN A 108 38.53 -1.28 -22.30
C GLN A 108 39.14 -2.63 -22.70
N VAL A 109 38.31 -3.66 -22.82
CA VAL A 109 38.75 -4.99 -23.32
C VAL A 109 38.40 -5.15 -24.79
N GLY A 110 39.39 -5.57 -25.59
CA GLY A 110 39.22 -5.92 -27.00
C GLY A 110 39.71 -7.35 -27.26
N MET A 111 39.20 -7.96 -28.33
CA MET A 111 39.64 -9.27 -28.80
C MET A 111 40.67 -9.08 -29.90
N GLU A 112 41.90 -9.54 -29.67
CA GLU A 112 42.98 -9.59 -30.68
C GLU A 112 43.52 -11.03 -30.69
N ASP A 113 43.53 -11.66 -31.87
CA ASP A 113 43.99 -13.04 -32.09
C ASP A 113 43.36 -14.11 -31.17
N GLY A 114 42.09 -13.92 -30.78
CA GLY A 114 41.35 -14.88 -29.96
C GLY A 114 41.63 -14.80 -28.45
N PHE A 115 42.42 -13.82 -28.02
CA PHE A 115 42.66 -13.54 -26.60
C PHE A 115 41.99 -12.22 -26.19
N VAL A 116 41.43 -12.19 -24.98
CA VAL A 116 40.90 -10.97 -24.38
C VAL A 116 42.08 -10.12 -23.89
N LYS A 117 42.23 -8.93 -24.46
CA LYS A 117 43.33 -7.99 -24.18
C LYS A 117 42.77 -6.67 -23.66
N VAL A 118 43.40 -6.13 -22.61
CA VAL A 118 43.10 -4.79 -22.07
C VAL A 118 43.83 -3.74 -22.91
N ILE A 119 43.08 -2.75 -23.43
CA ILE A 119 43.58 -1.71 -24.34
C ILE A 119 43.95 -0.43 -23.58
N SER A 120 43.14 -0.03 -22.60
CA SER A 120 43.40 1.07 -21.66
C SER A 120 42.55 0.88 -20.42
#